data_AF-H9ZUW5-F1
#
_entry.id   AF-H9ZUW5-F1
#
_cell.length_a   1.000
_cell.length_b   1.000
_cell.length_c   1.000
_cell.angle_alpha   90.00
_cell.angle_beta   90.00
_cell.angle_gamma   90.00
#
_symmetry.space_group_name_H-M   'P 1'
#
loop_
_entity.id
_entity.type
_entity.pdbx_description
1 polymer ?
#
loop_
_entity_poly.entity_id
_entity_poly.type
_entity_poly.pdbx_seq_one_letter_code
_entity_poly.pdbx_strand_id
1 'polypeptide(L)' 'MEGLTLRTTVNEILRHYPEAVELLTGLGLDTCCGGAEPLEEAAKAAGQEPEAVLRALEAFLEGRT' A
#
# COMPACT_ATOMS: atom_id res chain seq x y z
N MET A 1 8.50 13.70 -8.51
CA MET A 1 7.55 12.60 -8.33
C MET A 1 7.26 12.58 -6.85
N GLU A 2 6.04 12.96 -6.47
CA GLU A 2 5.66 12.96 -5.06
C GLU A 2 5.61 11.48 -4.62
N GLY A 3 6.52 11.10 -3.72
CA GLY A 3 6.70 9.71 -3.31
C GLY A 3 5.50 9.22 -2.51
N LEU A 4 5.21 7.93 -2.59
CA LEU A 4 4.25 7.29 -1.71
C LEU A 4 4.71 7.47 -0.26
N THR A 5 3.76 7.72 0.64
CA THR A 5 4.06 7.85 2.07
C THR A 5 3.12 7.00 2.89
N LEU A 6 3.45 6.79 4.16
CA LEU A 6 2.57 6.13 5.13
C LEU A 6 1.20 6.82 5.29
N ARG A 7 1.12 8.11 4.95
CA ARG A 7 -0.12 8.90 4.99
C ARG A 7 -0.95 8.78 3.72
N THR A 8 -0.37 8.27 2.64
CA THR A 8 -1.08 8.01 1.40
C THR A 8 -2.11 6.92 1.65
N THR A 9 -3.35 7.15 1.21
CA THR A 9 -4.41 6.17 1.43
C THR A 9 -4.25 4.96 0.51
N VAL A 10 -4.71 3.79 0.97
CA VAL A 10 -4.70 2.58 0.15
C VAL A 10 -5.46 2.79 -1.16
N ASN A 11 -6.57 3.54 -1.15
CA ASN A 11 -7.36 3.84 -2.34
C ASN A 11 -6.58 4.72 -3.33
N GLU A 12 -5.86 5.73 -2.83
CA GLU A 12 -5.02 6.59 -3.68
C GLU A 12 -3.89 5.79 -4.33
N ILE A 13 -3.21 4.93 -3.56
CA ILE A 13 -2.20 4.00 -4.07
C ILE A 13 -2.81 3.16 -5.21
N LEU A 14 -3.96 2.53 -5.00
CA LEU A 14 -4.58 1.66 -5.99
C LEU A 14 -5.16 2.39 -7.20
N ARG A 15 -5.52 3.68 -7.07
CA ARG A 15 -5.92 4.51 -8.22
C ARG A 15 -4.76 4.80 -9.16
N HIS A 16 -3.58 5.02 -8.59
CA HIS A 16 -2.36 5.31 -9.36
C HIS A 16 -1.65 4.03 -9.82
N TYR A 17 -1.71 2.98 -9.02
CA TYR A 17 -1.03 1.70 -9.22
C TYR A 17 -2.00 0.53 -8.98
N PRO A 18 -2.94 0.25 -9.90
CA PRO A 18 -3.88 -0.86 -9.75
C PRO A 18 -3.21 -2.22 -9.53
N GLU A 19 -2.00 -2.42 -10.06
CA GLU A 19 -1.19 -3.63 -9.89
C GLU A 19 -0.72 -3.85 -8.45
N ALA A 20 -0.67 -2.81 -7.61
CA ALA A 20 -0.30 -2.95 -6.21
C ALA A 20 -1.33 -3.76 -5.40
N VAL A 21 -2.54 -3.99 -5.94
CA VAL A 21 -3.58 -4.78 -5.28
C VAL A 21 -3.12 -6.20 -4.93
N GLU A 22 -2.33 -6.84 -5.80
CA GLU A 22 -1.85 -8.20 -5.57
C GLU A 22 -0.86 -8.24 -4.39
N LEU A 23 0.05 -7.26 -4.31
CA LEU A 23 0.99 -7.14 -3.20
C LEU A 23 0.28 -6.84 -1.89
N LEU A 24 -0.59 -5.81 -1.86
CA LEU A 24 -1.26 -5.37 -0.64
C LEU A 24 -2.17 -6.47 -0.08
N THR A 25 -2.92 -7.15 -0.94
CA THR A 25 -3.75 -8.29 -0.55
C THR A 25 -2.88 -9.46 -0.06
N GLY A 26 -1.74 -9.72 -0.70
CA GLY A 26 -0.78 -10.74 -0.27
C GLY A 26 -0.14 -10.46 1.10
N LEU A 27 0.00 -9.18 1.47
CA LEU A 27 0.43 -8.74 2.79
C LEU A 27 -0.70 -8.73 3.83
N GLY A 28 -1.93 -9.06 3.43
CA GLY A 28 -3.10 -9.10 4.30
C GLY A 28 -3.76 -7.75 4.54
N LEU A 29 -3.41 -6.71 3.76
CA LEU A 29 -4.07 -5.40 3.87
C LEU A 29 -5.46 -5.49 3.28
N ASP A 30 -6.46 -5.07 4.07
CA ASP A 30 -7.83 -5.05 3.62
C ASP A 30 -8.05 -3.92 2.61
N THR A 31 -8.29 -4.29 1.35
CA THR A 31 -8.59 -3.37 0.25
C THR A 31 -10.10 -3.27 -0.02
N CYS A 32 -10.95 -4.02 0.69
CA CYS A 32 -12.34 -4.25 0.32
C CYS A 32 -13.33 -3.23 0.91
N CYS A 33 -12.99 -2.54 2.02
CA CYS A 33 -13.88 -1.59 2.70
C CYS A 33 -13.75 -0.11 2.25
N GLY A 34 -13.13 0.17 1.10
CA GLY A 34 -13.10 1.51 0.50
C GLY A 34 -11.75 2.24 0.57
N GLY A 35 -10.72 1.65 1.19
CA GLY A 35 -9.32 2.10 1.08
C GLY A 35 -9.03 3.54 1.53
N ALA A 36 -9.96 4.20 2.23
CA ALA A 36 -9.76 5.55 2.76
C ALA A 36 -8.74 5.60 3.90
N GLU A 37 -8.36 4.44 4.42
CA GLU A 37 -7.37 4.29 5.46
C GLU A 37 -5.95 4.58 4.93
N PRO A 38 -5.12 5.33 5.67
CA PRO A 38 -3.70 5.48 5.38
C PRO A 38 -2.99 4.13 5.33
N LEU A 39 -1.96 4.01 4.50
CA LEU A 39 -1.12 2.80 4.43
C LEU A 39 -0.61 2.37 5.81
N GLU A 40 -0.30 3.34 6.68
CA GLU A 40 0.13 3.09 8.06
C GLU A 40 -0.88 2.27 8.86
N GLU A 41 -2.13 2.71 8.86
CA GLU A 41 -3.19 2.11 9.67
C GLU A 41 -3.61 0.76 9.06
N ALA A 42 -3.67 0.66 7.73
CA ALA A 42 -3.94 -0.60 7.04
C ALA A 42 -2.85 -1.65 7.33
N ALA A 43 -1.57 -1.24 7.34
CA ALA A 43 -0.46 -2.12 7.69
C ALA A 43 -0.57 -2.60 9.14
N LYS A 44 -0.82 -1.70 10.10
CA LYS A 44 -1.02 -2.06 11.50
C LYS A 44 -2.22 -3.00 11.70
N ALA A 45 -3.34 -2.75 11.04
CA ALA A 45 -4.53 -3.59 11.08
C ALA A 45 -4.26 -5.01 10.54
N ALA A 46 -3.39 -5.13 9.53
CA ALA A 46 -2.92 -6.40 8.99
C ALA A 46 -1.81 -7.06 9.84
N GLY A 47 -1.39 -6.45 10.95
CA GLY A 47 -0.27 -6.94 11.79
C GLY A 47 1.11 -6.78 11.13
N GLN A 48 1.23 -5.91 10.14
CA GLN A 48 2.46 -5.60 9.43
C GLN A 48 3.15 -4.36 10.01
N GLU A 49 4.45 -4.23 9.73
CA GLU A 49 5.22 -3.02 10.07
C GLU A 49 5.05 -1.99 8.93
N PRO A 50 4.55 -0.77 9.20
CA PRO A 50 4.20 0.19 8.14
C PRO A 50 5.35 0.52 7.19
N GLU A 51 6.55 0.76 7.71
CA GLU A 51 7.73 1.13 6.93
C GLU A 51 8.23 -0.03 6.05
N ALA A 52 8.08 -1.29 6.50
CA ALA A 52 8.34 -2.47 5.70
C ALA A 52 7.35 -2.60 4.54
N VAL A 53 6.05 -2.32 4.78
CA VAL A 53 5.03 -2.32 3.73
C VAL A 53 5.32 -1.24 2.68
N LEU A 54 5.65 -0.02 3.12
CA LEU A 54 6.00 1.07 2.20
C LEU A 54 7.21 0.71 1.33
N ARG A 55 8.29 0.19 1.92
CA ARG A 55 9.47 -0.24 1.15
C ARG A 55 9.18 -1.38 0.18
N ALA A 56 8.35 -2.34 0.58
CA ALA A 56 7.94 -3.43 -0.30
C ALA A 56 7.13 -2.90 -1.49
N LEU A 57 6.25 -1.92 -1.24
CA LEU A 57 5.46 -1.26 -2.28
C LEU A 57 6.34 -0.46 -3.23
N GLU A 58 7.26 0.36 -2.73
CA GLU A 58 8.21 1.11 -3.55
C GLU A 58 9.05 0.16 -4.43
N ALA A 59 9.64 -0.87 -3.85
CA ALA A 59 10.45 -1.85 -4.58
C ALA A 59 9.63 -2.60 -5.65
N PHE A 60 8.38 -2.93 -5.36
CA PHE A 60 7.47 -3.58 -6.32
C PHE A 60 7.17 -2.69 -7.52
N LEU A 61 7.02 -1.37 -7.32
CA LEU A 61 6.74 -0.40 -8.39
C LEU A 61 7.99 -0.06 -9.19
N GLU A 62 9.15 0.07 -8.54
CA GLU A 62 10.45 0.30 -9.22
C GLU A 62 10.83 -0.85 -10.14
N GLY A 63 10.56 -2.11 -9.74
CA GLY A 63 10.87 -3.30 -10.55
C GLY A 63 10.02 -3.46 -11.81
N ARG A 64 9.07 -2.55 -12.07
CA ARG A 64 8.13 -2.59 -13.20
C ARG A 64 8.19 -1.39 -14.13
N THR A 65 9.06 -0.41 -13.84
CA THR A 65 9.40 0.69 -14.76
C THR A 65 10.46 0.24 -15.77
#